data_AF-A0A833UE97-F1
#
_entry.id   AF-A0A833UE97-F1
#
_cell.length_a   1.000
_cell.length_b   1.000
_cell.length_c   1.000
_cell.angle_alpha   90.00
_cell.angle_beta   90.00
_cell.angle_gamma   90.00
#
_symmetry.space_group_name_H-M   'P 1'
#
loop_
_entity.id
_entity.type
_entity.pdbx_description
1 polymer ?
#
loop_
_entity_poly.entity_id
_entity_poly.type
_entity_poly.pdbx_seq_one_letter_code
_entity_poly.pdbx_strand_id
1 'polypeptide(L)'
;MRSNIDHDVFGKKLQSIELANQVEEFLKSQNLEEPVQIPFGHSEYLNTCKKNGVDPYTFSLRSIMTHSVEQTHAEKKNNSAKQKSETNNSTYTPDNSSNRREFNRKARELAWISGQKKFVGKCQKHGEQYFNIRKQGKDQLCSICQREFTRNQNQKRKEMVVTA
;
A
#
# COMPACT_ATOMS: atom_id res chain seq x y z
N MET A 1 42.83 22.57 -38.73
CA MET A 1 42.06 22.46 -37.47
C MET A 1 40.79 21.70 -37.79
N ARG A 2 40.64 20.45 -37.32
CA ARG A 2 39.40 19.68 -37.48
C ARG A 2 38.53 19.95 -36.26
N SER A 3 37.52 20.80 -36.41
CA SER A 3 36.57 21.07 -35.33
C SER A 3 35.75 19.80 -35.11
N ASN A 4 35.98 19.14 -33.97
CA ASN A 4 35.21 17.99 -33.48
C ASN A 4 33.83 18.47 -33.02
N ILE A 5 33.05 19.04 -33.95
CA ILE A 5 31.69 19.49 -33.71
C ILE A 5 30.84 18.23 -33.72
N ASP A 6 30.32 17.90 -32.55
CA ASP A 6 29.38 16.82 -32.31
C ASP A 6 28.28 16.83 -33.40
N HIS A 7 28.12 15.73 -34.14
CA HIS A 7 27.17 15.65 -35.26
C HIS A 7 25.72 15.93 -34.82
N ASP A 8 25.44 15.73 -33.53
CA ASP A 8 24.18 16.06 -32.87
C ASP A 8 23.83 17.55 -32.90
N VAL A 9 24.81 18.44 -33.09
CA VAL A 9 24.57 19.89 -33.16
C VAL A 9 23.65 20.25 -34.34
N PHE A 10 23.75 19.54 -35.46
CA PHE A 10 22.87 19.77 -36.61
C PHE A 10 21.44 19.29 -36.35
N GLY A 11 21.29 18.13 -35.70
CA GLY A 11 19.97 17.63 -35.28
C GLY A 11 19.28 18.56 -34.28
N LYS A 12 20.02 19.02 -33.27
CA LYS A 12 19.52 19.97 -32.26
C LYS A 12 19.14 21.32 -32.87
N LYS A 13 19.88 21.79 -33.89
CA LYS A 13 19.51 23.00 -34.64
C LYS A 13 18.18 22.83 -35.37
N LEU A 14 17.96 21.71 -36.05
CA LEU A 14 16.67 21.45 -36.73
C LEU A 14 15.52 21.39 -35.72
N GLN A 15 15.70 20.71 -34.60
CA GLN A 15 14.72 20.67 -33.51
C GLN A 15 14.42 22.07 -32.95
N SER A 16 15.44 22.94 -32.81
CA SER A 16 15.24 24.31 -32.34
C SER A 16 14.41 25.17 -33.31
N ILE A 17 14.59 24.96 -34.62
CA ILE A 17 13.82 25.67 -35.66
C ILE A 17 12.37 25.18 -35.66
N GLU A 18 12.16 23.86 -35.59
CA GLU A 18 10.83 23.27 -35.51
C GLU A 18 10.07 23.78 -34.26
N LEU A 19 10.73 23.81 -33.11
CA LEU A 19 10.16 24.37 -31.89
C LEU A 19 9.84 25.87 -32.03
N ALA A 20 10.71 26.66 -32.67
CA ALA A 20 10.45 28.07 -32.90
C ALA A 20 9.19 28.29 -33.76
N ASN A 21 9.03 27.52 -34.83
CA ASN A 21 7.83 27.58 -35.67
C ASN A 21 6.56 27.22 -34.88
N GLN A 22 6.61 26.18 -34.03
CA GLN A 22 5.49 25.80 -33.16
C GLN A 22 5.11 26.92 -32.18
N VAL A 23 6.10 27.59 -31.59
CA VAL A 23 5.87 28.72 -30.68
C VAL A 23 5.25 29.90 -31.43
N GLU A 24 5.72 30.22 -32.64
CA GLU A 24 5.12 31.28 -33.47
C GLU A 24 3.68 30.99 -33.84
N GLU A 25 3.36 29.77 -34.25
CA GLU A 25 1.98 29.36 -34.58
C GLU A 25 1.06 29.49 -33.36
N PHE A 26 1.55 29.07 -32.18
CA PHE A 26 0.83 29.22 -30.93
C PHE A 26 0.55 30.68 -30.58
N LEU A 27 1.54 31.56 -30.69
CA LEU A 27 1.38 32.99 -30.40
C LEU A 27 0.42 33.68 -31.37
N LYS A 28 0.52 33.36 -32.68
CA LYS A 28 -0.43 33.83 -33.71
C LYS A 28 -1.87 33.40 -33.38
N SER A 29 -2.08 32.19 -32.86
CA SER A 29 -3.41 31.72 -32.45
C SER A 29 -4.03 32.53 -31.32
N GLN A 30 -3.20 33.15 -30.46
CA GLN A 30 -3.61 33.98 -29.34
C GLN A 30 -3.65 35.48 -29.69
N ASN A 31 -3.38 35.86 -30.96
CA ASN A 31 -3.18 37.24 -31.41
C ASN A 31 -2.04 37.97 -30.65
N LEU A 32 -0.97 37.24 -30.32
CA LEU A 32 0.22 37.78 -29.67
C LEU A 32 1.41 37.68 -30.62
N GLU A 33 2.25 38.72 -30.66
CA GLU A 33 3.50 38.73 -31.45
C GLU A 33 4.68 38.18 -30.64
N GLU A 34 4.69 38.40 -29.32
CA GLU A 34 5.74 37.94 -28.42
C GLU A 34 5.15 37.25 -27.19
N PRO A 35 5.87 36.28 -26.60
CA PRO A 35 5.44 35.65 -25.36
C PRO A 35 5.47 36.66 -24.21
N VAL A 36 4.39 36.72 -23.44
CA VAL A 36 4.30 37.61 -22.27
C VAL A 36 5.32 37.15 -21.22
N GLN A 37 6.35 37.95 -20.98
CA GLN A 37 7.35 37.65 -19.97
C GLN A 37 6.80 37.88 -18.56
N ILE A 38 6.69 36.81 -17.79
CA ILE A 38 6.32 36.90 -16.37
C ILE A 38 7.51 37.47 -15.59
N PRO A 39 7.32 38.53 -14.77
CA PRO A 39 8.41 39.09 -13.99
C PRO A 39 8.97 38.08 -12.99
N PHE A 40 10.27 38.22 -12.69
CA PHE A 40 10.95 37.30 -11.78
C PHE A 40 10.28 37.30 -10.40
N GLY A 41 10.03 36.10 -9.87
CA GLY A 41 9.36 35.92 -8.58
C GLY A 41 7.83 36.07 -8.62
N HIS A 42 7.22 36.24 -9.79
CA HIS A 42 5.76 36.14 -9.93
C HIS A 42 5.36 34.73 -10.36
N SER A 43 4.34 34.19 -9.70
CA SER A 43 3.64 32.98 -10.13
C SER A 43 2.15 33.29 -10.23
N GLU A 44 1.50 32.80 -11.28
CA GLU A 44 0.05 32.92 -11.40
C GLU A 44 -0.71 31.98 -10.45
N TYR A 45 0.00 31.18 -9.64
CA TYR A 45 -0.58 30.21 -8.72
C TYR A 45 -1.69 30.81 -7.86
N LEU A 46 -1.43 31.93 -7.18
CA LEU A 46 -2.44 32.59 -6.34
C LEU A 46 -3.67 33.06 -7.14
N ASN A 47 -3.48 33.52 -8.38
CA ASN A 47 -4.57 33.95 -9.25
C ASN A 47 -5.40 32.76 -9.75
N THR A 48 -4.75 31.65 -10.10
CA THR A 48 -5.43 30.40 -10.48
C THR A 48 -6.23 29.81 -9.32
N CYS A 49 -5.69 29.82 -8.10
CA CYS A 49 -6.39 29.38 -6.89
C CYS A 49 -7.64 30.24 -6.63
N LYS A 50 -7.53 31.57 -6.73
CA LYS A 50 -8.68 32.49 -6.63
C LYS A 50 -9.74 32.21 -7.71
N LYS A 51 -9.32 32.02 -8.97
CA LYS A 51 -10.24 31.71 -10.08
C LYS A 51 -10.99 30.41 -9.87
N ASN A 52 -10.33 29.41 -9.29
CA ASN A 52 -10.90 28.09 -9.03
C ASN A 52 -11.63 28.01 -7.67
N GLY A 53 -11.67 29.10 -6.89
CA GLY A 53 -12.27 29.10 -5.55
C GLY A 53 -11.56 28.19 -4.54
N VAL A 54 -10.29 27.86 -4.79
CA VAL A 54 -9.47 27.01 -3.93
C VAL A 54 -8.61 27.90 -3.05
N ASP A 55 -8.63 27.69 -1.73
CA ASP A 55 -7.72 28.40 -0.84
C ASP A 55 -6.29 27.85 -1.05
N PRO A 56 -5.33 28.68 -1.50
CA PRO A 56 -3.98 28.27 -1.84
C PRO A 56 -3.17 27.74 -0.65
N TYR A 57 -3.62 27.98 0.59
CA TYR A 57 -2.94 27.59 1.82
C TYR A 57 -3.61 26.42 2.56
N THR A 58 -4.71 25.88 2.02
CA THR A 58 -5.44 24.75 2.64
C THR A 58 -4.58 23.50 2.82
N PHE A 59 -3.77 23.18 1.80
CA PHE A 59 -3.02 21.94 1.75
C PHE A 59 -1.55 22.19 2.06
N SER A 60 -1.24 22.38 3.35
CA SER A 60 0.14 22.24 3.81
C SER A 60 0.65 20.82 3.53
N LEU A 61 1.97 20.65 3.36
CA LEU A 61 2.58 19.32 3.20
C LEU A 61 2.13 18.36 4.32
N ARG A 62 1.99 18.89 5.54
CA ARG A 62 1.47 18.18 6.71
C ARG A 62 0.03 17.74 6.49
N SER A 63 -0.84 18.63 6.03
CA SER A 63 -2.25 18.34 5.73
C SER A 63 -2.40 17.24 4.68
N ILE A 64 -1.58 17.28 3.63
CA ILE A 64 -1.58 16.26 2.56
C ILE A 64 -1.16 14.90 3.12
N MET A 65 -0.10 14.87 3.93
CA MET A 65 0.38 13.63 4.56
C MET A 65 -0.66 13.04 5.52
N THR A 66 -1.30 13.86 6.36
CA THR A 66 -2.35 13.38 7.28
C THR A 66 -3.55 12.85 6.51
N HIS A 67 -4.00 13.56 5.48
CA HIS A 67 -5.17 13.15 4.69
C HIS A 67 -4.92 11.84 3.91
N SER A 68 -3.69 11.63 3.42
CA SER A 68 -3.29 10.38 2.78
C SER A 68 -3.31 9.20 3.76
N VAL A 69 -2.76 9.38 4.96
CA VAL A 69 -2.79 8.36 6.02
C VAL A 69 -4.24 8.03 6.40
N GLU A 70 -5.08 9.05 6.63
CA GLU A 70 -6.51 8.88 6.94
C GLU A 70 -7.26 8.09 5.87
N GLN A 71 -7.04 8.41 4.58
CA GLN A 71 -7.61 7.65 3.46
C GLN A 71 -7.19 6.19 3.49
N THR A 72 -5.89 5.88 3.67
CA THR A 72 -5.44 4.48 3.74
C THR A 72 -6.04 3.71 4.92
N HIS A 73 -6.28 4.38 6.05
CA HIS A 73 -6.96 3.77 7.21
C HIS A 73 -8.44 3.52 6.92
N ALA A 74 -9.13 4.47 6.27
CA ALA A 74 -10.54 4.32 5.88
C ALA A 74 -10.73 3.17 4.87
N GLU A 75 -9.86 3.08 3.86
CA GLU A 75 -9.86 1.99 2.89
C GLU A 75 -9.63 0.62 3.54
N LYS A 76 -8.67 0.52 4.46
CA LYS A 76 -8.43 -0.72 5.23
C LYS A 76 -9.65 -1.11 6.05
N LYS A 77 -10.34 -0.15 6.68
CA LYS A 77 -11.59 -0.39 7.44
C LYS A 77 -12.71 -0.90 6.52
N ASN A 78 -12.86 -0.33 5.34
CA ASN A 78 -13.88 -0.74 4.37
C ASN A 78 -13.57 -2.11 3.74
N ASN A 79 -12.30 -2.40 3.45
CA ASN A 79 -11.88 -3.69 2.91
C ASN A 79 -11.99 -4.84 3.93
N SER A 80 -11.74 -4.55 5.21
CA SER A 80 -11.93 -5.54 6.29
C SER A 80 -13.41 -5.76 6.63
N ALA A 81 -14.30 -4.81 6.33
CA ALA A 81 -15.75 -5.03 6.36
C ALA A 81 -16.24 -5.89 5.17
N LYS A 82 -15.66 -5.73 3.97
CA LYS A 82 -16.00 -6.50 2.77
C LYS A 82 -15.50 -7.96 2.78
N GLN A 83 -14.44 -8.28 3.51
CA GLN A 83 -13.91 -9.66 3.63
C GLN A 83 -14.67 -10.56 4.63
N LYS A 84 -15.79 -10.09 5.22
CA LYS A 84 -16.58 -10.87 6.18
C LYS A 84 -17.78 -11.62 5.59
N SER A 85 -17.91 -11.70 4.27
CA SER A 85 -18.87 -12.61 3.64
C SER A 85 -18.17 -13.86 3.11
N GLU A 86 -18.62 -14.99 3.63
CA GLU A 86 -18.50 -16.36 3.10
C GLU A 86 -17.20 -17.13 3.39
N THR A 87 -17.25 -17.89 4.48
CA THR A 87 -16.87 -19.31 4.43
C THR A 87 -17.63 -20.10 5.50
N ASN A 88 -18.19 -21.22 5.04
CA ASN A 88 -19.23 -22.03 5.66
C ASN A 88 -18.80 -22.81 6.92
N ASN A 89 -19.77 -23.00 7.81
CA ASN A 89 -19.96 -24.07 8.80
C ASN A 89 -18.84 -24.34 9.82
N SER A 90 -18.87 -23.58 10.92
CA SER A 90 -18.56 -24.10 12.26
C SER A 90 -19.43 -23.36 13.27
N THR A 91 -20.33 -24.08 13.93
CA THR A 91 -21.14 -23.57 15.04
C THR A 91 -20.21 -23.24 16.23
N TYR A 92 -19.68 -22.03 16.28
CA TYR A 92 -19.00 -21.49 17.45
C TYR A 92 -19.25 -19.99 17.54
N THR A 93 -19.90 -19.58 18.62
CA THR A 93 -20.12 -18.17 18.97
C THR A 93 -18.80 -17.51 19.32
N PRO A 94 -18.56 -16.24 18.94
CA PRO A 94 -17.30 -15.58 19.19
C PRO A 94 -17.18 -15.24 20.67
N ASP A 95 -16.56 -16.15 21.42
CA ASP A 95 -16.12 -15.92 22.79
C ASP A 95 -15.13 -14.74 22.82
N ASN A 96 -15.27 -13.88 23.82
CA ASN A 96 -14.55 -12.61 23.92
C ASN A 96 -13.04 -12.82 23.72
N SER A 97 -12.44 -12.08 22.78
CA SER A 97 -11.09 -12.35 22.29
C SER A 97 -10.00 -12.34 23.38
N SER A 98 -10.23 -11.65 24.50
CA SER A 98 -9.35 -11.63 25.68
C SER A 98 -9.36 -12.96 26.42
N ASN A 99 -10.54 -13.49 26.75
CA ASN A 99 -10.72 -14.73 27.52
C ASN A 99 -10.04 -15.92 26.84
N ARG A 100 -10.13 -16.00 25.50
CA ARG A 100 -9.48 -17.04 24.71
C ARG A 100 -7.95 -16.99 24.81
N ARG A 101 -7.37 -15.80 24.73
CA ARG A 101 -5.91 -15.61 24.78
C ARG A 101 -5.36 -15.95 26.16
N GLU A 102 -6.07 -15.57 27.21
CA GLU A 102 -5.72 -15.88 28.59
C GLU A 102 -5.82 -17.38 28.88
N PHE A 103 -6.90 -18.04 28.44
CA PHE A 103 -7.06 -19.49 28.55
C PHE A 103 -5.88 -20.23 27.90
N ASN A 104 -5.55 -19.88 26.64
CA ASN A 104 -4.45 -20.52 25.92
C ASN A 104 -3.09 -20.25 26.57
N ARG A 105 -2.90 -19.06 27.17
CA ARG A 105 -1.67 -18.72 27.90
C ARG A 105 -1.49 -19.61 29.12
N LYS A 106 -2.52 -19.73 29.96
CA LYS A 106 -2.52 -20.58 31.16
C LYS A 106 -2.32 -22.05 30.80
N ALA A 107 -3.08 -22.57 29.82
CA ALA A 107 -2.96 -23.96 29.38
C ALA A 107 -1.55 -24.28 28.85
N ARG A 108 -0.92 -23.34 28.13
CA ARG A 108 0.46 -23.49 27.67
C ARG A 108 1.46 -23.51 28.82
N GLU A 109 1.29 -22.63 29.81
CA GLU A 109 2.18 -22.56 30.97
C GLU A 109 2.13 -23.86 31.77
N LEU A 110 0.93 -24.39 32.05
CA LEU A 110 0.75 -25.69 32.70
C LEU A 110 1.38 -26.84 31.91
N ALA A 111 1.17 -26.87 30.60
CA ALA A 111 1.76 -27.88 29.72
C ALA A 111 3.30 -27.77 29.66
N TRP A 112 3.85 -26.56 29.71
CA TRP A 112 5.29 -26.34 29.76
C TRP A 112 5.90 -26.81 31.08
N ILE A 113 5.27 -26.48 32.21
CA ILE A 113 5.71 -26.93 33.54
C ILE A 113 5.67 -28.46 33.63
N SER A 114 4.65 -29.10 33.06
CA SER A 114 4.53 -30.56 32.98
C SER A 114 5.41 -31.22 31.93
N GLY A 115 6.26 -30.47 31.22
CA GLY A 115 7.17 -31.00 30.19
C GLY A 115 6.47 -31.49 28.92
N GLN A 116 5.20 -31.17 28.72
CA GLN A 116 4.45 -31.55 27.54
C GLN A 116 4.83 -30.69 26.34
N LYS A 117 4.88 -31.31 25.15
CA LYS A 117 5.16 -30.62 23.89
C LYS A 117 3.89 -30.05 23.23
N LYS A 118 2.71 -30.35 23.77
CA LYS A 118 1.40 -29.98 23.24
C LYS A 118 0.48 -29.56 24.38
N PHE A 119 -0.47 -28.69 24.07
CA PHE A 119 -1.53 -28.29 25.00
C PHE A 119 -2.87 -28.17 24.28
N VAL A 120 -3.97 -28.30 25.01
CA VAL A 120 -5.32 -28.06 24.50
C VAL A 120 -5.64 -26.57 24.69
N GLY A 121 -6.08 -25.91 23.61
CA GLY A 121 -6.44 -24.50 23.63
C GLY A 121 -7.63 -24.21 22.72
N LYS A 122 -8.16 -22.99 22.81
CA LYS A 122 -9.28 -22.52 21.98
C LYS A 122 -8.77 -21.75 20.75
N CYS A 123 -9.07 -22.29 19.57
CA CYS A 123 -8.86 -21.69 18.26
C CYS A 123 -10.09 -20.89 17.81
N GLN A 124 -9.88 -19.82 17.04
CA GLN A 124 -10.98 -19.00 16.51
C GLN A 124 -11.80 -19.71 15.43
N LYS A 125 -11.17 -20.61 14.65
CA LYS A 125 -11.82 -21.29 13.52
C LYS A 125 -12.33 -22.69 13.86
N HIS A 126 -11.65 -23.36 14.78
CA HIS A 126 -11.79 -24.80 15.02
C HIS A 126 -12.21 -25.15 16.46
N GLY A 127 -12.51 -24.17 17.30
CA GLY A 127 -12.84 -24.41 18.71
C GLY A 127 -11.65 -24.99 19.50
N GLU A 128 -11.93 -25.92 20.42
CA GLU A 128 -10.90 -26.57 21.24
C GLU A 128 -10.06 -27.56 20.43
N GLN A 129 -8.74 -27.32 20.38
CA GLN A 129 -7.82 -28.09 19.56
C GLN A 129 -6.43 -28.13 20.19
N TYR A 130 -5.61 -29.10 19.77
CA TYR A 130 -4.21 -29.17 20.16
C TYR A 130 -3.34 -28.10 19.49
N PHE A 131 -2.51 -27.47 20.31
CA PHE A 131 -1.45 -26.53 19.94
C PHE A 131 -0.09 -27.13 20.29
N ASN A 132 0.92 -26.90 19.45
CA ASN A 132 2.29 -27.33 19.71
C ASN A 132 3.05 -26.24 20.46
N ILE A 133 3.84 -26.59 21.47
CA ILE A 133 4.66 -25.62 22.21
C ILE A 133 6.03 -25.49 21.53
N ARG A 134 6.38 -24.27 21.10
CA ARG A 134 7.70 -23.93 20.56
C ARG A 134 8.47 -23.03 21.52
N LYS A 135 9.80 -23.16 21.51
CA LYS A 135 10.75 -22.42 22.38
C LYS A 135 10.67 -20.90 22.19
N GLN A 136 10.33 -20.42 20.98
CA GLN A 136 10.27 -19.00 20.64
C GLN A 136 9.07 -18.68 19.73
N GLY A 137 7.89 -18.47 20.30
CA GLY A 137 6.75 -18.02 19.49
C GLY A 137 5.60 -17.50 20.33
N LYS A 138 5.25 -16.23 20.12
CA LYS A 138 4.07 -15.57 20.71
C LYS A 138 2.77 -16.00 20.01
N ASP A 139 2.86 -16.42 18.76
CA ASP A 139 1.71 -16.85 17.95
C ASP A 139 1.74 -18.35 17.68
N GLN A 140 0.99 -19.10 18.47
CA GLN A 140 0.78 -20.54 18.24
C GLN A 140 -0.51 -20.72 17.47
N LEU A 141 -0.41 -21.32 16.28
CA LEU A 141 -1.57 -21.79 15.52
C LEU A 141 -2.01 -23.15 16.07
N CYS A 142 -3.31 -23.44 16.00
CA CYS A 142 -3.77 -24.79 16.26
C CYS A 142 -3.21 -25.74 15.19
N SER A 143 -3.11 -27.02 15.52
CA SER A 143 -2.60 -28.06 14.62
C SER A 143 -3.33 -28.15 13.27
N ILE A 144 -4.60 -27.74 13.20
CA ILE A 144 -5.36 -27.69 11.94
C ILE A 144 -4.92 -26.46 11.11
N CYS A 145 -4.97 -25.26 11.69
CA CYS A 145 -4.51 -24.04 11.01
C CYS A 145 -3.05 -24.12 10.55
N GLN A 146 -2.20 -24.79 11.33
CA GLN A 146 -0.80 -25.02 10.96
C GLN A 146 -0.69 -25.85 9.68
N ARG A 147 -1.50 -26.92 9.55
CA ARG A 147 -1.53 -27.78 8.36
C ARG A 147 -2.05 -27.03 7.14
N GLU A 148 -3.13 -26.27 7.30
CA GLU A 148 -3.69 -25.43 6.23
C GLU A 148 -2.68 -24.40 5.72
N PHE A 149 -1.98 -23.72 6.64
CA PHE A 149 -0.96 -22.76 6.27
C PHE A 149 0.17 -23.41 5.47
N THR A 150 0.69 -24.55 5.92
CA THR A 150 1.75 -25.28 5.19
C THR A 150 1.25 -25.77 3.82
N ARG A 151 0.02 -26.28 3.72
CA ARG A 151 -0.57 -26.72 2.45
C ARG A 151 -0.63 -25.57 1.46
N ASN A 152 -1.15 -24.41 1.87
CA ASN A 152 -1.30 -23.24 1.01
C ASN A 152 0.06 -22.68 0.58
N GLN A 153 1.07 -22.67 1.46
CA GLN A 153 2.43 -22.26 1.10
C GLN A 153 3.06 -23.19 0.06
N ASN A 154 2.90 -24.50 0.22
CA ASN A 154 3.41 -25.47 -0.74
C ASN A 154 2.69 -25.38 -2.09
N GLN A 155 1.40 -25.11 -2.10
CA GLN A 155 0.63 -24.92 -3.33
C GLN A 155 1.12 -23.69 -4.10
N LYS A 156 1.30 -22.54 -3.43
CA LYS A 156 1.88 -21.34 -4.05
C LYS A 156 3.25 -21.58 -4.66
N ARG A 157 4.12 -22.32 -3.95
CA ARG A 157 5.45 -22.67 -4.47
C ARG A 157 5.37 -23.53 -5.73
N LYS A 158 4.42 -24.48 -5.80
CA LYS A 158 4.21 -25.29 -7.01
C LYS A 158 3.73 -24.45 -8.18
N GLU A 159 2.78 -23.55 -7.95
CA GLU A 159 2.27 -22.65 -8.97
C GLU A 159 3.39 -21.75 -9.54
N MET A 160 4.26 -21.20 -8.68
CA MET A 160 5.41 -20.39 -9.12
C MET A 160 6.45 -21.15 -9.96
N VAL A 161 6.66 -22.45 -9.68
CA VAL A 161 7.60 -23.30 -10.43
C VAL A 161 7.04 -23.70 -11.80
N VAL A 162 5.72 -23.77 -11.95
CA VAL A 162 5.08 -24.11 -13.24
C VAL A 162 5.03 -22.90 -14.19
N THR A 163 5.10 -21.68 -13.65
CA THR A 163 5.07 -20.42 -14.44
C THR A 163 6.45 -19.86 -14.81
N ALA A 164 7.53 -20.53 -14.42
CA ALA A 164 8.92 -20.15 -14.71
C ALA A 164 9.51 -21.08 -15.78
#